data_AF-A0A250J6P2-F1
#
_entry.id   AF-A0A250J6P2-F1
#
_cell.length_a   1.000
_cell.length_b   1.000
_cell.length_c   1.000
_cell.angle_alpha   90.00
_cell.angle_beta   90.00
_cell.angle_gamma   90.00
#
_symmetry.space_group_name_H-M   'P 1'
#
loop_
_entity.id
_entity.type
_entity.pdbx_description
1 polymer ?
#
loop_
_entity_poly.entity_id
_entity_poly.type
_entity_poly.pdbx_seq_one_letter_code
_entity_poly.pdbx_strand_id
1 'polypeptide(L)'
;MTSSSQTRLHVDPSRLTPAVLTPPISKSDAQRALVLAHLTGAWPLPDLQREPEHFLPADVRVLRRGIEALRLPPGTVRDVDCADGGAPFRILVTQAAVTPGAHVRLTGTPRLGERPHGPLFESLREALGGSGLVLTEGKPWPVEIRAPERTGEPVFRVPGAQSSQYASSLLLGCAALFLRERRPWRVEITGTLTSAGYLELTVSWLRRFGFTVDERDGRFEVADYRAPERTPAMPGDWSSLGYLLLLAWRTGGSVERADLGSAHPDQALVRLVERAGLRAEPGPNATLRLVGEARDGLVASGKECPDLLPTLAALACVLPRSSTLTDVGILRVKESDRLEGILTLVEAVGGKTVLEGETLTIHPPPTPPRHFAMDSRGDHRMAMVSATLSALSGAALTLTGPECVEKSFPGFWQQLERTGARLT
;
A
#
# COMPACT_ATOMS: atom_id res chain seq x y z
N MET A 1 20.88 -20.62 -7.52
CA MET A 1 20.23 -20.12 -8.75
C MET A 1 19.24 -21.17 -9.22
N THR A 2 18.04 -21.18 -8.64
CA THR A 2 16.90 -21.91 -9.20
C THR A 2 16.21 -20.96 -10.15
N SER A 3 16.40 -21.17 -11.46
CA SER A 3 15.57 -20.59 -12.50
C SER A 3 14.16 -21.12 -12.30
N SER A 4 13.33 -20.47 -11.48
CA SER A 4 11.89 -20.72 -11.55
C SER A 4 11.47 -20.30 -12.95
N SER A 5 10.83 -21.20 -13.70
CA SER A 5 10.19 -20.81 -14.95
C SER A 5 9.14 -19.77 -14.58
N GLN A 6 9.44 -18.49 -14.80
CA GLN A 6 8.47 -17.44 -14.51
C GLN A 6 7.26 -17.69 -15.40
N THR A 7 6.09 -17.76 -14.76
CA THR A 7 4.85 -18.00 -15.49
C THR A 7 4.60 -16.84 -16.45
N ARG A 8 4.02 -17.13 -17.61
CA ARG A 8 3.61 -16.12 -18.59
C ARG A 8 2.09 -16.14 -18.68
N LEU A 9 1.50 -14.95 -18.77
CA LEU A 9 0.08 -14.73 -18.94
C LEU A 9 -0.13 -13.90 -20.20
N HIS A 10 -1.01 -14.35 -21.08
CA HIS A 10 -1.47 -13.56 -22.20
C HIS A 10 -2.83 -12.93 -21.89
N VAL A 11 -2.96 -11.63 -22.13
CA VAL A 11 -4.22 -10.87 -21.96
C VAL A 11 -4.68 -10.38 -23.32
N ASP A 12 -5.87 -10.81 -23.75
CA ASP A 12 -6.54 -10.31 -24.95
C ASP A 12 -7.77 -9.43 -24.57
N PRO A 13 -7.69 -8.11 -24.76
CA PRO A 13 -8.75 -7.16 -24.43
C PRO A 13 -9.76 -6.93 -25.58
N SER A 14 -9.80 -7.78 -26.61
CA SER A 14 -10.65 -7.53 -27.79
C SER A 14 -12.16 -7.67 -27.56
N ARG A 15 -12.59 -8.25 -26.42
CA ARG A 15 -14.01 -8.56 -26.12
C ARG A 15 -14.50 -7.93 -24.82
N LEU A 16 -13.98 -6.74 -24.49
CA LEU A 16 -14.38 -6.06 -23.27
C LEU A 16 -15.87 -5.67 -23.27
N THR A 17 -16.52 -5.84 -22.12
CA THR A 17 -17.94 -5.58 -21.86
C THR A 17 -18.10 -4.93 -20.48
N PRO A 18 -19.16 -4.13 -20.27
CA PRO A 18 -19.45 -3.54 -18.97
C PRO A 18 -19.60 -4.60 -17.88
N ALA A 19 -18.98 -4.38 -16.72
CA ALA A 19 -19.10 -5.24 -15.54
C ALA A 19 -19.10 -4.42 -14.25
N VAL A 20 -19.64 -5.00 -13.17
CA VAL A 20 -19.46 -4.49 -11.80
C VAL A 20 -18.25 -5.19 -11.20
N LEU A 21 -17.21 -4.41 -10.89
CA LEU A 21 -15.93 -4.90 -10.40
C LEU A 21 -15.79 -4.68 -8.90
N THR A 22 -15.11 -5.61 -8.23
CA THR A 22 -14.95 -5.62 -6.77
C THR A 22 -13.48 -5.52 -6.40
N PRO A 23 -13.03 -4.47 -5.68
CA PRO A 23 -11.67 -4.42 -5.14
C PRO A 23 -11.52 -5.44 -3.98
N PRO A 24 -10.29 -5.81 -3.61
CA PRO A 24 -10.09 -6.52 -2.35
C PRO A 24 -10.35 -5.56 -1.18
N ILE A 25 -10.44 -6.11 0.03
CA ILE A 25 -10.31 -5.31 1.25
C ILE A 25 -9.00 -4.50 1.19
N SER A 26 -9.04 -3.25 1.67
CA SER A 26 -7.82 -2.45 1.69
C SER A 26 -6.73 -3.05 2.57
N LYS A 27 -5.58 -3.26 1.93
CA LYS A 27 -4.38 -3.81 2.57
C LYS A 27 -3.87 -2.89 3.68
N SER A 28 -3.78 -1.60 3.40
CA SER A 28 -3.24 -0.60 4.33
C SER A 28 -4.17 -0.34 5.51
N ASP A 29 -5.47 -0.32 5.28
CA ASP A 29 -6.49 -0.24 6.32
C ASP A 29 -6.50 -1.50 7.19
N ALA A 30 -6.55 -2.69 6.58
CA ALA A 30 -6.57 -3.96 7.29
C ALA A 30 -5.35 -4.13 8.19
N GLN A 31 -4.17 -3.69 7.74
CA GLN A 31 -2.97 -3.77 8.56
C GLN A 31 -3.06 -2.94 9.85
N ARG A 32 -3.57 -1.70 9.75
CA ARG A 32 -3.78 -0.82 10.92
C ARG A 32 -4.84 -1.40 11.85
N ALA A 33 -5.97 -1.81 11.27
CA ALA A 33 -7.07 -2.38 12.03
C ALA A 33 -6.67 -3.67 12.75
N LEU A 34 -5.86 -4.54 12.15
CA LEU A 34 -5.36 -5.77 12.79
C LEU A 34 -4.56 -5.45 14.06
N VAL A 35 -3.65 -4.47 14.00
CA VAL A 35 -2.89 -4.02 15.18
C VAL A 35 -3.84 -3.46 16.23
N LEU A 36 -4.72 -2.53 15.86
CA LEU A 36 -5.63 -1.88 16.81
C LEU A 36 -6.61 -2.87 17.42
N ALA A 37 -7.14 -3.83 16.66
CA ALA A 37 -8.00 -4.89 17.17
C ALA A 37 -7.27 -5.80 18.15
N HIS A 38 -6.00 -6.11 17.90
CA HIS A 38 -5.16 -6.82 18.85
C HIS A 38 -4.98 -6.03 20.16
N LEU A 39 -4.64 -4.75 20.05
CA LEU A 39 -4.37 -3.89 21.21
C LEU A 39 -5.63 -3.62 22.07
N THR A 40 -6.79 -3.48 21.42
CA THR A 40 -8.05 -3.09 22.09
C THR A 40 -8.93 -4.28 22.49
N GLY A 41 -8.55 -5.51 22.11
CA GLY A 41 -9.36 -6.70 22.34
C GLY A 41 -10.53 -6.89 21.36
N ALA A 42 -10.64 -6.06 20.32
CA ALA A 42 -11.65 -6.19 19.27
C ALA A 42 -11.34 -7.30 18.23
N TRP A 43 -10.31 -8.12 18.49
CA TRP A 43 -9.93 -9.24 17.65
C TRP A 43 -10.82 -10.48 17.88
N PRO A 44 -11.20 -11.25 16.83
CA PRO A 44 -10.89 -11.04 15.41
C PRO A 44 -11.81 -10.01 14.74
N LEU A 45 -11.33 -9.41 13.65
CA LEU A 45 -12.11 -8.44 12.86
C LEU A 45 -13.17 -9.14 11.99
N PRO A 46 -14.47 -8.87 12.16
CA PRO A 46 -15.53 -9.58 11.43
C PRO A 46 -15.40 -9.51 9.90
N ASP A 47 -15.06 -8.36 9.35
CA ASP A 47 -14.97 -8.17 7.89
C ASP A 47 -13.82 -8.99 7.28
N LEU A 48 -12.70 -9.12 7.98
CA LEU A 48 -11.59 -9.99 7.55
C LEU A 48 -11.94 -11.47 7.68
N GLN A 49 -12.80 -11.86 8.61
CA GLN A 49 -13.26 -13.24 8.76
C GLN A 49 -14.27 -13.65 7.68
N ARG A 50 -15.02 -12.70 7.12
CA ARG A 50 -15.98 -12.97 6.04
C ARG A 50 -15.30 -13.13 4.68
N GLU A 51 -14.13 -12.53 4.48
CA GLU A 51 -13.36 -12.72 3.25
C GLU A 51 -12.68 -14.10 3.23
N PRO A 52 -12.78 -14.86 2.13
CA PRO A 52 -12.04 -16.10 2.01
C PRO A 52 -10.53 -15.85 2.11
N GLU A 53 -9.83 -16.72 2.83
CA GLU A 53 -8.41 -16.58 3.14
C GLU A 53 -7.51 -16.32 1.91
N HIS A 54 -7.81 -16.97 0.78
CA HIS A 54 -7.04 -16.82 -0.46
C HIS A 54 -7.31 -15.50 -1.21
N PHE A 55 -8.39 -14.78 -0.87
CA PHE A 55 -8.65 -13.43 -1.38
C PHE A 55 -8.07 -12.33 -0.48
N LEU A 56 -7.63 -12.67 0.74
CA LEU A 56 -6.93 -11.72 1.58
C LEU A 56 -5.54 -11.40 1.01
N PRO A 57 -5.17 -10.11 0.91
CA PRO A 57 -3.83 -9.70 0.52
C PRO A 57 -2.74 -10.45 1.31
N ALA A 58 -1.70 -10.96 0.65
CA ALA A 58 -0.65 -11.73 1.33
C ALA A 58 -0.02 -10.94 2.49
N ASP A 59 0.19 -9.65 2.31
CA ASP A 59 0.68 -8.70 3.32
C ASP A 59 -0.22 -8.63 4.58
N VAL A 60 -1.55 -8.77 4.44
CA VAL A 60 -2.50 -8.81 5.56
C VAL A 60 -2.36 -10.13 6.30
N ARG A 61 -2.21 -11.24 5.56
CA ARG A 61 -1.96 -12.58 6.13
C ARG A 61 -0.63 -12.64 6.90
N VAL A 62 0.43 -12.04 6.36
CA VAL A 62 1.74 -11.90 7.01
C VAL A 62 1.61 -11.16 8.34
N LEU A 63 0.98 -9.98 8.34
CA LEU A 63 0.83 -9.20 9.56
C LEU A 63 -0.02 -9.94 10.60
N ARG A 64 -1.13 -10.56 10.20
CA ARG A 64 -1.96 -11.37 11.10
C ARG A 64 -1.15 -12.45 11.82
N ARG A 65 -0.36 -13.24 11.09
CA ARG A 65 0.51 -14.28 11.69
C ARG A 65 1.53 -13.68 12.66
N GLY A 66 2.12 -12.54 12.31
CA GLY A 66 3.08 -11.87 13.18
C GLY A 66 2.44 -11.35 14.48
N ILE A 67 1.25 -10.77 14.41
CA ILE A 67 0.47 -10.34 15.59
C ILE A 67 0.03 -11.55 16.43
N GLU A 68 -0.41 -12.64 15.80
CA GLU A 68 -0.73 -13.89 16.51
C GLU A 68 0.49 -14.45 17.26
N ALA A 69 1.67 -14.38 16.66
CA ALA A 69 2.90 -14.76 17.34
C ALA A 69 3.14 -13.88 18.59
N LEU A 70 2.96 -12.56 18.50
CA LEU A 70 3.11 -11.65 19.65
C LEU A 70 2.15 -11.94 20.80
N ARG A 71 1.01 -12.60 20.55
CA ARG A 71 0.03 -12.99 21.58
C ARG A 71 0.43 -14.22 22.41
N LEU A 72 1.46 -14.96 21.99
CA LEU A 72 1.96 -16.11 22.75
C LEU A 72 2.57 -15.66 24.09
N PRO A 73 2.65 -16.51 25.12
CA PRO A 73 3.30 -16.15 26.40
C PRO A 73 4.77 -15.72 26.23
N PRO A 74 5.30 -14.86 27.13
CA PRO A 74 6.72 -14.48 27.12
C PRO A 74 7.68 -15.68 27.25
N GLY A 75 8.91 -15.53 26.75
CA GLY A 75 10.00 -16.51 26.94
C GLY A 75 10.28 -17.48 25.80
N THR A 76 9.43 -17.55 24.77
CA THR A 76 9.72 -18.29 23.52
C THR A 76 10.18 -17.34 22.42
N VAL A 77 11.26 -17.70 21.72
CA VAL A 77 11.71 -17.00 20.51
C VAL A 77 10.68 -17.22 19.41
N ARG A 78 10.17 -16.15 18.82
CA ARG A 78 9.15 -16.22 17.76
C ARG A 78 9.78 -15.90 16.42
N ASP A 79 9.74 -16.85 15.50
CA ASP A 79 10.18 -16.63 14.11
C ASP A 79 9.01 -16.17 13.25
N VAL A 80 9.18 -15.02 12.60
CA VAL A 80 8.15 -14.45 11.72
C VAL A 80 8.78 -14.07 10.39
N ASP A 81 8.43 -14.83 9.35
CA ASP A 81 8.76 -14.51 7.96
C ASP A 81 7.80 -13.44 7.42
N CYS A 82 8.34 -12.26 7.15
CA CYS A 82 7.63 -11.12 6.60
C CYS A 82 7.51 -11.14 5.07
N ALA A 83 8.04 -12.19 4.42
CA ALA A 83 8.12 -12.31 2.97
C ALA A 83 8.74 -11.02 2.36
N ASP A 84 8.04 -10.38 1.43
CA ASP A 84 8.44 -9.12 0.79
C ASP A 84 7.65 -7.89 1.32
N GLY A 85 6.93 -8.07 2.44
CA GLY A 85 6.02 -7.10 3.01
C GLY A 85 6.73 -6.01 3.80
N GLY A 86 6.97 -4.85 3.18
CA GLY A 86 7.60 -3.69 3.84
C GLY A 86 6.80 -3.13 5.01
N ALA A 87 5.49 -2.92 4.83
CA ALA A 87 4.63 -2.41 5.89
C ALA A 87 4.42 -3.43 7.03
N PRO A 88 4.10 -4.72 6.77
CA PRO A 88 4.06 -5.75 7.80
C PRO A 88 5.34 -5.82 8.63
N PHE A 89 6.51 -5.86 7.98
CA PHE A 89 7.79 -5.91 8.66
C PHE A 89 7.98 -4.73 9.62
N ARG A 90 7.79 -3.50 9.15
CA ARG A 90 7.99 -2.28 9.96
C ARG A 90 7.02 -2.23 11.14
N ILE A 91 5.75 -2.54 10.90
CA ILE A 91 4.72 -2.64 11.95
C ILE A 91 5.13 -3.69 12.99
N LEU A 92 5.53 -4.89 12.57
CA LEU A 92 5.93 -5.96 13.47
C LEU A 92 7.20 -5.64 14.26
N VAL A 93 8.16 -4.93 13.67
CA VAL A 93 9.33 -4.43 14.39
C VAL A 93 8.91 -3.54 15.56
N THR A 94 8.06 -2.54 15.31
CA THR A 94 7.58 -1.66 16.38
C THR A 94 6.74 -2.42 17.39
N GLN A 95 5.77 -3.23 16.94
CA GLN A 95 4.87 -3.96 17.83
C GLN A 95 5.64 -4.95 18.71
N ALA A 96 6.64 -5.65 18.16
CA ALA A 96 7.54 -6.48 18.95
C ALA A 96 8.28 -5.65 20.00
N ALA A 97 8.88 -4.52 19.62
CA ALA A 97 9.66 -3.68 20.53
C ALA A 97 8.86 -3.09 21.70
N VAL A 98 7.55 -2.86 21.53
CA VAL A 98 6.68 -2.28 22.56
C VAL A 98 5.88 -3.31 23.36
N THR A 99 5.91 -4.59 22.95
CA THR A 99 5.22 -5.69 23.66
C THR A 99 6.10 -6.22 24.79
N PRO A 100 5.68 -6.12 26.07
CA PRO A 100 6.50 -6.54 27.21
C PRO A 100 6.99 -7.99 27.10
N GLY A 101 8.29 -8.21 27.29
CA GLY A 101 8.89 -9.56 27.28
C GLY A 101 8.85 -10.28 25.93
N ALA A 102 8.50 -9.59 24.84
CA ALA A 102 8.52 -10.18 23.50
C ALA A 102 9.95 -10.48 23.05
N HIS A 103 10.14 -11.67 22.48
CA HIS A 103 11.39 -12.07 21.83
C HIS A 103 11.06 -12.60 20.44
N VAL A 104 11.46 -11.86 19.41
CA VAL A 104 11.05 -12.08 18.02
C VAL A 104 12.25 -12.02 17.08
N ARG A 105 12.30 -12.91 16.09
CA ARG A 105 13.21 -12.88 14.95
C ARG A 105 12.39 -12.66 13.68
N LEU A 106 12.62 -11.54 13.02
CA LEU A 106 11.93 -11.16 11.80
C LEU A 106 12.84 -11.43 10.60
N THR A 107 12.34 -12.17 9.62
CA THR A 107 13.04 -12.47 8.35
C THR A 107 12.21 -12.01 7.15
N GLY A 108 12.78 -12.09 5.96
CA GLY A 108 12.06 -11.84 4.71
C GLY A 108 12.90 -12.12 3.47
N THR A 109 12.49 -11.56 2.33
CA THR A 109 13.25 -11.67 1.08
C THR A 109 14.51 -10.79 1.09
N PRO A 110 15.54 -11.08 0.27
CA PRO A 110 16.72 -10.22 0.14
C PRO A 110 16.34 -8.78 -0.24
N ARG A 111 15.40 -8.61 -1.19
CA ARG A 111 14.91 -7.31 -1.64
C ARG A 111 14.27 -6.51 -0.50
N LEU A 112 13.55 -7.15 0.42
CA LEU A 112 13.02 -6.46 1.60
C LEU A 112 14.15 -5.97 2.51
N GLY A 113 15.27 -6.68 2.59
CA GLY A 113 16.45 -6.32 3.39
C GLY A 113 17.28 -5.18 2.79
N GLU A 114 17.21 -5.01 1.46
CA GLU A 114 17.82 -3.86 0.76
C GLU A 114 17.04 -2.55 0.95
N ARG A 115 15.77 -2.63 1.37
CA ARG A 115 14.94 -1.44 1.61
C ARG A 115 15.42 -0.72 2.87
N PRO A 116 15.31 0.62 2.92
CA PRO A 116 15.68 1.36 4.11
C PRO A 116 14.80 0.96 5.30
N HIS A 117 15.43 0.74 6.47
CA HIS A 117 14.76 0.53 7.76
C HIS A 117 15.48 1.23 8.93
N GLY A 118 16.72 1.69 8.73
CA GLY A 118 17.58 2.32 9.75
C GLY A 118 16.87 3.38 10.61
N PRO A 119 16.17 4.37 10.03
CA PRO A 119 15.49 5.39 10.83
C PRO A 119 14.45 4.83 11.82
N LEU A 120 13.78 3.72 11.48
CA LEU A 120 12.86 3.06 12.39
C LEU A 120 13.61 2.43 13.57
N PHE A 121 14.72 1.74 13.29
CA PHE A 121 15.53 1.09 14.33
C PHE A 121 16.19 2.11 15.25
N GLU A 122 16.71 3.20 14.69
CA GLU A 122 17.29 4.32 15.44
C GLU A 122 16.25 4.93 16.38
N SER A 123 15.04 5.24 15.89
CA SER A 123 13.97 5.78 16.73
C SER A 123 13.59 4.85 17.88
N LEU A 124 13.55 3.53 17.66
CA LEU A 124 13.24 2.56 18.70
C LEU A 124 14.37 2.46 19.73
N ARG A 125 15.63 2.46 19.28
CA ARG A 125 16.81 2.44 20.15
C ARG A 125 16.89 3.70 21.01
N GLU A 126 16.64 4.87 20.44
CA GLU A 126 16.63 6.14 21.18
C GLU A 126 15.57 6.11 22.29
N ALA A 127 14.34 5.75 21.97
CA ALA A 127 13.23 5.82 22.93
C ALA A 127 13.25 4.68 23.97
N LEU A 128 13.66 3.46 23.58
CA LEU A 128 13.49 2.26 24.42
C LEU A 128 14.81 1.58 24.82
N GLY A 129 15.95 1.98 24.26
CA GLY A 129 17.26 1.39 24.55
C GLY A 129 17.67 1.54 26.00
N GLY A 130 17.43 2.71 26.60
CA GLY A 130 17.66 2.95 28.03
C GLY A 130 16.82 2.07 28.96
N SER A 131 15.72 1.51 28.45
CA SER A 131 14.85 0.59 29.19
C SER A 131 15.16 -0.88 28.95
N GLY A 132 16.18 -1.19 28.13
CA GLY A 132 16.67 -2.54 27.89
C GLY A 132 16.23 -3.17 26.56
N LEU A 133 15.76 -2.37 25.58
CA LEU A 133 15.51 -2.88 24.23
C LEU A 133 16.82 -3.41 23.61
N VAL A 134 16.81 -4.68 23.18
CA VAL A 134 17.86 -5.24 22.32
C VAL A 134 17.29 -5.37 20.91
N LEU A 135 17.91 -4.66 19.96
CA LEU A 135 17.56 -4.72 18.53
C LEU A 135 18.82 -4.99 17.71
N THR A 136 18.93 -6.21 17.19
CA THR A 136 20.09 -6.69 16.43
C THR A 136 19.72 -6.85 14.95
N GLU A 137 20.50 -6.23 14.07
CA GLU A 137 20.32 -6.29 12.61
C GLU A 137 21.23 -7.37 12.01
N GLY A 138 20.65 -8.45 11.51
CA GLY A 138 21.36 -9.44 10.69
C GLY A 138 21.61 -8.94 9.26
N LYS A 139 22.50 -9.61 8.52
CA LYS A 139 22.80 -9.28 7.12
C LYS A 139 22.33 -10.40 6.18
N PRO A 140 21.22 -10.26 5.42
CA PRO A 140 20.19 -9.22 5.52
C PRO A 140 19.19 -9.45 6.67
N TRP A 141 19.22 -10.65 7.27
CA TRP A 141 18.27 -11.16 8.26
C TRP A 141 19.02 -12.05 9.28
N PRO A 142 18.39 -12.43 10.41
CA PRO A 142 17.15 -11.87 10.95
C PRO A 142 17.36 -10.50 11.60
N VAL A 143 16.29 -9.71 11.72
CA VAL A 143 16.23 -8.64 12.73
C VAL A 143 15.68 -9.25 14.02
N GLU A 144 16.50 -9.30 15.06
CA GLU A 144 16.13 -9.85 16.36
C GLU A 144 15.77 -8.74 17.33
N ILE A 145 14.63 -8.88 17.99
CA ILE A 145 14.08 -7.92 18.95
C ILE A 145 13.83 -8.65 20.27
N ARG A 146 14.39 -8.10 21.35
CA ARG A 146 14.02 -8.45 22.73
C ARG A 146 13.50 -7.19 23.41
N ALA A 147 12.20 -7.19 23.64
CA ALA A 147 11.47 -6.04 24.14
C ALA A 147 11.68 -5.88 25.65
N PRO A 148 11.79 -4.63 26.13
CA PRO A 148 11.98 -4.36 27.54
C PRO A 148 10.70 -4.56 28.36
N GLU A 149 10.86 -4.96 29.62
CA GLU A 149 9.78 -5.00 30.61
C GLU A 149 9.39 -3.60 31.12
N ARG A 150 10.23 -2.59 30.87
CA ARG A 150 9.94 -1.20 31.20
C ARG A 150 9.86 -0.40 29.92
N THR A 151 9.19 0.72 29.96
CA THR A 151 9.12 1.65 28.84
C THR A 151 10.09 2.79 29.05
N GLY A 152 10.32 3.58 28.00
CA GLY A 152 11.32 4.65 28.01
C GLY A 152 10.73 6.04 27.85
N GLU A 153 11.44 6.87 27.09
CA GLU A 153 10.99 8.23 26.79
C GLU A 153 9.72 8.18 25.93
N PRO A 154 8.67 8.97 26.24
CA PRO A 154 7.36 8.88 25.60
C PRO A 154 7.33 9.51 24.20
N VAL A 155 8.45 9.48 23.48
CA VAL A 155 8.65 10.16 22.21
C VAL A 155 9.45 9.28 21.26
N PHE A 156 8.91 9.08 20.07
CA PHE A 156 9.63 8.55 18.92
C PHE A 156 9.95 9.68 17.94
N ARG A 157 11.12 9.62 17.29
CA ARG A 157 11.59 10.66 16.36
C ARG A 157 11.93 10.06 15.03
N VAL A 158 11.42 10.63 13.95
CA VAL A 158 11.69 10.09 12.61
C VAL A 158 11.81 11.18 11.55
N PRO A 159 12.76 11.06 10.60
CA PRO A 159 12.83 11.96 9.46
C PRO A 159 11.61 11.81 8.54
N GLY A 160 10.94 12.93 8.24
CA GLY A 160 9.74 12.96 7.39
C GLY A 160 9.98 12.54 5.95
N ALA A 161 11.20 12.72 5.43
CA ALA A 161 11.53 12.45 4.03
C ALA A 161 11.58 10.95 3.68
N GLN A 162 11.80 10.06 4.65
CA GLN A 162 12.31 8.71 4.38
C GLN A 162 11.28 7.58 4.43
N SER A 163 10.07 7.78 4.99
CA SER A 163 8.87 6.92 4.79
C SER A 163 7.79 7.22 5.82
N SER A 164 6.56 7.50 5.38
CA SER A 164 5.36 7.56 6.25
C SER A 164 5.04 6.24 6.94
N GLN A 165 5.61 5.10 6.49
CA GLN A 165 5.44 3.81 7.15
C GLN A 165 6.15 3.75 8.50
N TYR A 166 7.28 4.46 8.68
CA TYR A 166 7.96 4.50 9.97
C TYR A 166 7.12 5.26 11.00
N ALA A 167 6.71 6.49 10.65
CA ALA A 167 5.82 7.30 11.49
C ALA A 167 4.51 6.56 11.81
N SER A 168 3.88 5.93 10.81
CA SER A 168 2.66 5.13 11.01
C SER A 168 2.88 3.97 11.98
N SER A 169 3.99 3.23 11.81
CA SER A 169 4.34 2.11 12.67
C SER A 169 4.55 2.55 14.12
N LEU A 170 5.35 3.61 14.30
CA LEU A 170 5.65 4.20 15.61
C LEU A 170 4.39 4.74 16.28
N LEU A 171 3.48 5.36 15.53
CA LEU A 171 2.22 5.88 16.07
C LEU A 171 1.26 4.76 16.52
N LEU A 172 1.23 3.63 15.80
CA LEU A 172 0.56 2.41 16.30
C LEU A 172 1.25 1.86 17.55
N GLY A 173 2.58 2.01 17.67
CA GLY A 173 3.34 1.73 18.89
C GLY A 173 2.96 2.64 20.06
N CYS A 174 2.75 3.95 19.81
CA CYS A 174 2.26 4.89 20.80
C CYS A 174 0.91 4.45 21.38
N ALA A 175 0.01 3.91 20.56
CA ALA A 175 -1.27 3.38 21.04
C ALA A 175 -1.09 2.18 21.99
N ALA A 176 -0.18 1.26 21.68
CA ALA A 176 0.13 0.13 22.55
C ALA A 176 0.70 0.59 23.90
N LEU A 177 1.64 1.53 23.87
CA LEU A 177 2.29 2.08 25.06
C LEU A 177 1.32 2.92 25.90
N PHE A 178 0.44 3.70 25.26
CA PHE A 178 -0.63 4.43 25.93
C PHE A 178 -1.55 3.48 26.70
N LEU A 179 -2.05 2.41 26.06
CA LEU A 179 -2.95 1.46 26.73
C LEU A 179 -2.29 0.78 27.94
N ARG A 180 -0.98 0.55 27.85
CA ARG A 180 -0.15 -0.05 28.90
C ARG A 180 0.10 0.88 30.08
N GLU A 181 0.46 2.13 29.83
CA GLU A 181 0.93 3.07 30.87
C GLU A 181 -0.12 4.08 31.32
N ARG A 182 -1.14 4.33 30.48
CA ARG A 182 -2.07 5.46 30.62
C ARG A 182 -1.37 6.81 30.67
N ARG A 183 -0.26 6.92 29.92
CA ARG A 183 0.53 8.13 29.70
C ARG A 183 0.55 8.44 28.20
N PRO A 184 0.45 9.70 27.77
CA PRO A 184 0.57 10.06 26.36
C PRO A 184 1.92 9.66 25.76
N TRP A 185 1.89 9.17 24.52
CA TRP A 185 3.06 8.86 23.71
C TRP A 185 2.92 9.53 22.36
N ARG A 186 4.03 10.03 21.80
CA ARG A 186 3.99 10.76 20.53
C ARG A 186 5.08 10.39 19.55
N VAL A 187 4.79 10.66 18.28
CA VAL A 187 5.77 10.67 17.19
C VAL A 187 6.05 12.12 16.81
N GLU A 188 7.33 12.50 16.77
CA GLU A 188 7.79 13.79 16.26
C GLU A 188 8.50 13.59 14.93
N ILE A 189 7.98 14.26 13.89
CA ILE A 189 8.51 14.18 12.53
C ILE A 189 9.44 15.36 12.28
N THR A 190 10.68 15.08 11.90
CA THR A 190 11.66 16.12 11.56
C THR A 190 11.68 16.38 10.06
N GLY A 191 11.68 17.65 9.66
CA GLY A 191 11.67 18.06 8.26
C GLY A 191 10.31 17.88 7.57
N THR A 192 10.31 17.85 6.23
CA THR A 192 9.09 17.73 5.43
C THR A 192 8.62 16.29 5.35
N LEU A 193 7.35 16.05 5.67
CA LEU A 193 6.74 14.72 5.56
C LEU A 193 6.44 14.36 4.10
N THR A 194 6.99 13.25 3.62
CA THR A 194 6.59 12.64 2.35
C THR A 194 5.46 11.64 2.58
N SER A 195 4.47 11.60 1.68
CA SER A 195 3.34 10.66 1.76
C SER A 195 2.51 10.79 3.05
N ALA A 196 2.19 12.03 3.44
CA ALA A 196 1.40 12.37 4.63
C ALA A 196 0.09 11.57 4.74
N GLY A 197 -0.57 11.30 3.61
CA GLY A 197 -1.86 10.59 3.60
C GLY A 197 -1.83 9.19 4.21
N TYR A 198 -0.71 8.46 4.21
CA TYR A 198 -0.65 7.17 4.93
C TYR A 198 -0.53 7.34 6.45
N LEU A 199 0.09 8.43 6.92
CA LEU A 199 0.08 8.75 8.35
C LEU A 199 -1.31 9.22 8.77
N GLU A 200 -1.96 10.06 7.97
CA GLU A 200 -3.36 10.48 8.17
C GLU A 200 -4.30 9.27 8.20
N LEU A 201 -4.07 8.26 7.34
CA LEU A 201 -4.80 6.99 7.40
C LEU A 201 -4.60 6.28 8.75
N THR A 202 -3.38 6.31 9.31
CA THR A 202 -3.11 5.77 10.66
C THR A 202 -3.87 6.53 11.74
N VAL A 203 -3.85 7.86 11.68
CA VAL A 203 -4.60 8.74 12.60
C VAL A 203 -6.10 8.46 12.50
N SER A 204 -6.63 8.34 11.28
CA SER A 204 -8.03 8.00 11.01
C SER A 204 -8.40 6.66 11.65
N TRP A 205 -7.58 5.62 11.48
CA TRP A 205 -7.83 4.32 12.11
C TRP A 205 -7.74 4.35 13.63
N LEU A 206 -6.79 5.09 14.21
CA LEU A 206 -6.71 5.31 15.65
C LEU A 206 -8.01 5.95 16.18
N ARG A 207 -8.48 7.02 15.54
CA ARG A 207 -9.74 7.69 15.89
C ARG A 207 -10.95 6.78 15.75
N ARG A 208 -11.02 5.98 14.68
CA ARG A 208 -12.10 5.00 14.46
C ARG A 208 -12.12 3.91 15.54
N PHE A 209 -10.96 3.53 16.06
CA PHE A 209 -10.83 2.63 17.22
C PHE A 209 -10.96 3.35 18.56
N GLY A 210 -11.32 4.65 18.58
CA GLY A 210 -11.62 5.36 19.81
C GLY A 210 -10.44 6.01 20.52
N PHE A 211 -9.26 6.06 19.89
CA PHE A 211 -8.13 6.83 20.40
C PHE A 211 -8.29 8.32 20.08
N THR A 212 -7.93 9.17 21.04
CA THR A 212 -7.72 10.60 20.79
C THR A 212 -6.29 10.82 20.32
N VAL A 213 -6.14 11.45 19.15
CA VAL A 213 -4.85 11.80 18.58
C VAL A 213 -4.77 13.31 18.38
N ASP A 214 -3.85 13.95 19.10
CA ASP A 214 -3.56 15.38 19.00
C ASP A 214 -2.44 15.62 17.98
N GLU A 215 -2.69 16.52 17.02
CA GLU A 215 -1.79 16.80 15.90
C GLU A 215 -1.35 18.28 15.96
N ARG A 216 -0.04 18.53 16.14
CA ARG A 216 0.52 19.90 16.18
C ARG A 216 1.95 19.92 15.66
N ASP A 217 2.25 20.79 14.69
CA ASP A 217 3.62 21.09 14.22
C ASP A 217 4.47 19.84 13.91
N GLY A 218 3.90 18.85 13.19
CA GLY A 218 4.58 17.60 12.87
C GLY A 218 4.69 16.60 14.04
N ARG A 219 3.95 16.84 15.12
CA ARG A 219 3.83 15.96 16.28
C ARG A 219 2.45 15.30 16.30
N PHE A 220 2.43 14.00 16.56
CA PHE A 220 1.23 13.17 16.61
C PHE A 220 1.23 12.44 17.96
N GLU A 221 0.35 12.85 18.88
CA GLU A 221 0.31 12.34 20.24
C GLU A 221 -0.97 11.53 20.48
N VAL A 222 -0.82 10.29 20.96
CA VAL A 222 -1.95 9.48 21.43
C VAL A 222 -2.20 9.82 22.90
N ALA A 223 -3.29 10.52 23.17
CA ALA A 223 -3.54 11.15 24.47
C ALA A 223 -4.65 10.47 25.29
N ASP A 224 -5.60 9.80 24.65
CA ASP A 224 -6.71 9.12 25.33
C ASP A 224 -7.23 7.92 24.52
N TYR A 225 -8.02 7.07 25.16
CA TYR A 225 -8.74 5.96 24.54
C TYR A 225 -10.10 5.72 25.18
N ARG A 226 -11.15 5.74 24.35
CA ARG A 226 -12.48 5.29 24.70
C ARG A 226 -12.97 4.31 23.63
N ALA A 227 -13.22 3.07 24.04
CA ALA A 227 -13.68 2.02 23.13
C ALA A 227 -14.90 2.48 22.31
N PRO A 228 -14.91 2.25 20.98
CA PRO A 228 -16.05 2.59 20.14
C PRO A 228 -17.21 1.64 20.41
N GLU A 229 -18.43 2.06 20.12
CA GLU A 229 -19.62 1.21 20.28
C GLU A 229 -19.62 -0.02 19.38
N ARG A 230 -18.94 0.07 18.23
CA ARG A 230 -18.85 -0.98 17.22
C ARG A 230 -17.46 -1.02 16.59
N THR A 231 -17.03 -2.21 16.21
CA THR A 231 -15.82 -2.40 15.41
C THR A 231 -15.97 -1.67 14.06
N PRO A 232 -15.02 -0.82 13.65
CA PRO A 232 -15.10 -0.12 12.38
C PRO A 232 -15.08 -1.07 11.18
N ALA A 233 -15.92 -0.81 10.18
CA ALA A 233 -15.98 -1.60 8.95
C ALA A 233 -14.75 -1.38 8.05
N MET A 234 -14.40 -2.38 7.26
CA MET A 234 -13.24 -2.36 6.38
C MET A 234 -13.60 -1.86 4.96
N PRO A 235 -12.93 -0.81 4.44
CA PRO A 235 -13.21 -0.31 3.10
C PRO A 235 -12.56 -1.17 2.00
N GLY A 236 -12.98 -0.95 0.76
CA GLY A 236 -12.26 -1.43 -0.43
C GLY A 236 -10.92 -0.70 -0.62
N ASP A 237 -9.97 -1.38 -1.24
CA ASP A 237 -8.62 -0.86 -1.45
C ASP A 237 -8.55 0.25 -2.50
N TRP A 238 -8.31 1.50 -2.12
CA TRP A 238 -8.23 2.63 -3.07
C TRP A 238 -7.07 2.51 -4.08
N SER A 239 -5.93 1.94 -3.67
CA SER A 239 -4.85 1.56 -4.60
C SER A 239 -5.36 0.66 -5.73
N SER A 240 -6.13 -0.37 -5.38
CA SER A 240 -6.64 -1.37 -6.33
C SER A 240 -7.90 -0.89 -7.08
N LEU A 241 -8.77 -0.12 -6.41
CA LEU A 241 -9.92 0.55 -6.99
C LEU A 241 -9.51 1.41 -8.18
N GLY A 242 -8.33 2.02 -8.14
CA GLY A 242 -7.82 2.79 -9.27
C GLY A 242 -7.71 1.98 -10.56
N TYR A 243 -7.18 0.77 -10.52
CA TYR A 243 -7.15 -0.12 -11.69
C TYR A 243 -8.57 -0.41 -12.19
N LEU A 244 -9.47 -0.77 -11.27
CA LEU A 244 -10.84 -1.16 -11.59
C LEU A 244 -11.67 0.00 -12.13
N LEU A 245 -11.46 1.23 -11.65
CA LEU A 245 -12.15 2.42 -12.14
C LEU A 245 -11.72 2.76 -13.56
N LEU A 246 -10.44 2.59 -13.90
CA LEU A 246 -9.96 2.76 -15.27
C LEU A 246 -10.51 1.68 -16.21
N LEU A 247 -10.54 0.42 -15.75
CA LEU A 247 -11.20 -0.68 -16.49
C LEU A 247 -12.69 -0.37 -16.70
N ALA A 248 -13.41 0.02 -15.65
CA ALA A 248 -14.82 0.35 -15.70
C ALA A 248 -15.10 1.55 -16.62
N TRP A 249 -14.25 2.58 -16.62
CA TRP A 249 -14.36 3.70 -17.56
C TRP A 249 -14.27 3.22 -19.01
N ARG A 250 -13.29 2.35 -19.31
CA ARG A 250 -13.10 1.82 -20.66
C ARG A 250 -14.25 0.93 -21.12
N THR A 251 -14.86 0.18 -20.22
CA THR A 251 -15.93 -0.77 -20.55
C THR A 251 -17.35 -0.23 -20.35
N GLY A 252 -17.52 0.95 -19.75
CA GLY A 252 -18.83 1.47 -19.31
C GLY A 252 -19.40 0.78 -18.07
N GLY A 253 -18.55 0.11 -17.29
CA GLY A 253 -18.89 -0.60 -16.05
C GLY A 253 -18.94 0.29 -14.81
N SER A 254 -18.83 -0.35 -13.64
CA SER A 254 -18.78 0.33 -12.33
C SER A 254 -17.97 -0.47 -11.32
N VAL A 255 -17.61 0.15 -10.20
CA VAL A 255 -16.83 -0.50 -9.14
C VAL A 255 -17.55 -0.36 -7.80
N GLU A 256 -17.66 -1.45 -7.03
CA GLU A 256 -18.25 -1.41 -5.69
C GLU A 256 -17.20 -1.16 -4.59
N ARG A 257 -17.66 -0.96 -3.35
CA ARG A 257 -16.82 -0.74 -2.15
C ARG A 257 -15.90 0.49 -2.25
N ALA A 258 -16.28 1.47 -3.07
CA ALA A 258 -15.59 2.75 -3.18
C ALA A 258 -16.11 3.74 -2.12
N ASP A 259 -15.44 3.75 -0.96
CA ASP A 259 -15.77 4.68 0.13
C ASP A 259 -15.16 6.05 -0.14
N LEU A 260 -16.00 7.00 -0.57
CA LEU A 260 -15.60 8.39 -0.82
C LEU A 260 -15.32 9.20 0.47
N GLY A 261 -15.60 8.64 1.65
CA GLY A 261 -15.19 9.20 2.95
C GLY A 261 -13.86 8.64 3.48
N SER A 262 -13.19 7.77 2.71
CA SER A 262 -11.94 7.14 3.13
C SER A 262 -10.81 8.16 3.32
N ALA A 263 -9.93 7.92 4.29
CA ALA A 263 -8.68 8.67 4.45
C ALA A 263 -7.54 8.10 3.59
N HIS A 264 -7.82 7.13 2.71
CA HIS A 264 -6.78 6.49 1.92
C HIS A 264 -6.23 7.46 0.85
N PRO A 265 -4.91 7.71 0.79
CA PRO A 265 -4.32 8.74 -0.08
C PRO A 265 -4.67 8.57 -1.57
N ASP A 266 -4.74 7.32 -2.03
CA ASP A 266 -5.03 7.02 -3.43
C ASP A 266 -6.47 7.37 -3.89
N GLN A 267 -7.36 7.79 -2.96
CA GLN A 267 -8.60 8.44 -3.35
C GLN A 267 -8.35 9.71 -4.18
N ALA A 268 -7.17 10.32 -4.07
CA ALA A 268 -6.72 11.44 -4.90
C ALA A 268 -6.95 11.20 -6.41
N LEU A 269 -6.99 9.94 -6.86
CA LEU A 269 -7.40 9.58 -8.23
C LEU A 269 -8.63 10.34 -8.70
N VAL A 270 -9.68 10.40 -7.88
CA VAL A 270 -10.97 11.01 -8.23
C VAL A 270 -10.80 12.47 -8.67
N ARG A 271 -9.96 13.22 -7.97
CA ARG A 271 -9.65 14.62 -8.27
C ARG A 271 -8.61 14.76 -9.39
N LEU A 272 -7.62 13.86 -9.45
CA LEU A 272 -6.53 13.93 -10.42
C LEU A 272 -7.02 13.70 -11.86
N VAL A 273 -8.03 12.85 -12.05
CA VAL A 273 -8.60 12.56 -13.38
C VAL A 273 -9.53 13.65 -13.90
N GLU A 274 -10.04 14.55 -13.04
CA GLU A 274 -10.86 15.71 -13.43
C GLU A 274 -10.12 16.65 -14.36
N ARG A 275 -8.80 16.81 -14.15
CA ARG A 275 -7.95 17.61 -15.05
C ARG A 275 -7.90 17.05 -16.46
N ALA A 276 -8.02 15.74 -16.62
CA ALA A 276 -8.07 15.09 -17.92
C ALA A 276 -9.47 15.13 -18.55
N GLY A 277 -10.50 15.61 -17.85
CA GLY A 277 -11.90 15.65 -18.32
C GLY A 277 -12.76 14.46 -17.87
N LEU A 278 -12.24 13.61 -16.98
CA LEU A 278 -12.98 12.47 -16.42
C LEU A 278 -13.50 12.80 -15.03
N ARG A 279 -14.64 12.23 -14.62
CA ARG A 279 -15.22 12.48 -13.30
C ARG A 279 -15.77 11.21 -12.68
N ALA A 280 -15.62 11.08 -11.36
CA ALA A 280 -16.22 9.98 -10.63
C ALA A 280 -17.68 10.32 -10.27
N GLU A 281 -18.61 9.44 -10.60
CA GLU A 281 -20.04 9.59 -10.32
C GLU A 281 -20.55 8.39 -9.51
N PRO A 282 -21.30 8.62 -8.42
CA PRO A 282 -22.01 7.56 -7.73
C PRO A 282 -22.98 6.85 -8.68
N GLY A 283 -22.90 5.52 -8.71
CA GLY A 283 -23.82 4.66 -9.43
C GLY A 283 -24.86 4.00 -8.50
N PRO A 284 -25.76 3.17 -9.06
CA PRO A 284 -26.69 2.36 -8.28
C PRO A 284 -25.98 1.43 -7.31
N ASN A 285 -26.66 0.99 -6.24
CA ASN A 285 -26.17 0.00 -5.27
C ASN A 285 -24.81 0.36 -4.65
N ALA A 286 -24.58 1.64 -4.35
CA ALA A 286 -23.33 2.15 -3.77
C ALA A 286 -22.07 1.81 -4.61
N THR A 287 -22.23 1.79 -5.93
CA THR A 287 -21.11 1.69 -6.87
C THR A 287 -20.57 3.07 -7.22
N LEU A 288 -19.37 3.13 -7.78
CA LEU A 288 -18.74 4.31 -8.34
C LEU A 288 -18.42 4.05 -9.82
N ARG A 289 -18.67 5.05 -10.66
CA ARG A 289 -18.36 5.03 -12.09
C ARG A 289 -17.37 6.14 -12.39
N LEU A 290 -16.48 5.90 -13.35
CA LEU A 290 -15.65 6.94 -13.93
C LEU A 290 -16.19 7.23 -15.33
N VAL A 291 -16.62 8.47 -15.56
CA VAL A 291 -17.31 8.89 -16.79
C VAL A 291 -16.65 10.12 -17.40
N GLY A 292 -17.05 10.46 -18.62
CA GLY A 292 -16.51 11.60 -19.36
C GLY A 292 -15.57 11.19 -20.48
N GLU A 293 -15.17 12.18 -21.25
CA GLU A 293 -14.27 12.05 -22.38
C GLU A 293 -12.93 12.69 -22.01
N ALA A 294 -11.85 11.96 -22.17
CA ALA A 294 -10.51 12.48 -21.91
C ALA A 294 -10.16 13.55 -22.96
N ARG A 295 -9.82 14.76 -22.52
CA ARG A 295 -9.52 15.91 -23.39
C ARG A 295 -8.16 16.55 -23.12
N ASP A 296 -7.54 16.22 -22.00
CA ASP A 296 -6.23 16.72 -21.61
C ASP A 296 -5.38 15.62 -20.96
N GLY A 297 -4.16 15.98 -20.53
CA GLY A 297 -3.29 15.15 -19.71
C GLY A 297 -3.59 15.30 -18.22
N LEU A 298 -2.76 14.68 -17.39
CA LEU A 298 -2.84 14.79 -15.93
C LEU A 298 -1.54 15.31 -15.32
N VAL A 299 -1.64 15.83 -14.10
CA VAL A 299 -0.49 16.22 -13.28
C VAL A 299 -0.65 15.59 -11.91
N ALA A 300 0.33 14.82 -11.46
CA ALA A 300 0.30 14.15 -10.17
C ALA A 300 1.68 14.13 -9.50
N SER A 301 1.70 14.03 -8.16
CA SER A 301 2.94 14.05 -7.37
C SER A 301 3.09 12.78 -6.54
N GLY A 302 4.29 12.22 -6.54
CA GLY A 302 4.70 11.12 -5.67
C GLY A 302 4.74 11.48 -4.19
N LYS A 303 4.75 12.78 -3.82
CA LYS A 303 4.59 13.20 -2.42
C LYS A 303 3.18 12.95 -1.92
N GLU A 304 2.17 13.06 -2.79
CA GLU A 304 0.76 12.86 -2.44
C GLU A 304 0.36 11.39 -2.51
N CYS A 305 0.52 10.76 -3.69
CA CYS A 305 0.00 9.42 -3.97
C CYS A 305 1.03 8.55 -4.72
N PRO A 306 2.18 8.22 -4.10
CA PRO A 306 3.28 7.53 -4.78
C PRO A 306 2.86 6.17 -5.33
N ASP A 307 1.95 5.50 -4.63
CA ASP A 307 1.49 4.16 -4.95
C ASP A 307 0.46 4.16 -6.10
N LEU A 308 -0.15 5.32 -6.39
CA LEU A 308 -1.05 5.55 -7.52
C LEU A 308 -0.31 5.96 -8.81
N LEU A 309 0.93 6.45 -8.73
CA LEU A 309 1.69 6.92 -9.89
C LEU A 309 1.78 5.91 -11.04
N PRO A 310 2.02 4.59 -10.82
CA PRO A 310 1.99 3.62 -11.91
C PRO A 310 0.63 3.63 -12.63
N THR A 311 -0.48 3.60 -11.88
CA THR A 311 -1.84 3.62 -12.44
C THR A 311 -2.08 4.87 -13.29
N LEU A 312 -1.64 6.03 -12.82
CA LEU A 312 -1.74 7.31 -13.57
C LEU A 312 -0.84 7.32 -14.81
N ALA A 313 0.33 6.68 -14.75
CA ALA A 313 1.20 6.54 -15.91
C ALA A 313 0.54 5.69 -17.03
N ALA A 314 -0.14 4.59 -16.68
CA ALA A 314 -0.92 3.84 -17.66
C ALA A 314 -2.09 4.63 -18.23
N LEU A 315 -2.81 5.39 -17.41
CA LEU A 315 -3.83 6.31 -17.92
C LEU A 315 -3.20 7.32 -18.89
N ALA A 316 -2.07 7.92 -18.53
CA ALA A 316 -1.36 8.90 -19.37
C ALA A 316 -0.99 8.36 -20.76
N CYS A 317 -0.74 7.06 -20.92
CA CYS A 317 -0.50 6.43 -22.22
C CYS A 317 -1.73 6.42 -23.15
N VAL A 318 -2.94 6.69 -22.66
CA VAL A 318 -4.16 6.72 -23.47
C VAL A 318 -4.88 8.06 -23.45
N LEU A 319 -4.29 9.08 -22.81
CA LEU A 319 -4.81 10.45 -22.82
C LEU A 319 -4.45 11.15 -24.14
N PRO A 320 -5.22 12.18 -24.56
CA PRO A 320 -4.95 12.92 -25.79
C PRO A 320 -3.77 13.90 -25.70
N ARG A 321 -3.31 14.23 -24.48
CA ARG A 321 -2.20 15.17 -24.24
C ARG A 321 -1.20 14.58 -23.24
N SER A 322 0.00 15.16 -23.23
CA SER A 322 1.07 14.76 -22.33
C SER A 322 0.69 14.96 -20.86
N SER A 323 1.22 14.08 -20.02
CA SER A 323 1.01 14.12 -18.57
C SER A 323 2.33 14.27 -17.83
N THR A 324 2.28 14.82 -16.62
CA THR A 324 3.47 15.09 -15.80
C THR A 324 3.32 14.43 -14.43
N LEU A 325 4.30 13.60 -14.06
CA LEU A 325 4.42 13.01 -12.74
C LEU A 325 5.65 13.60 -12.05
N THR A 326 5.49 14.23 -10.88
CA THR A 326 6.59 14.81 -10.10
C THR A 326 6.95 13.94 -8.90
N ASP A 327 8.10 14.20 -8.28
CA ASP A 327 8.59 13.52 -7.08
C ASP A 327 8.72 12.00 -7.30
N VAL A 328 9.13 11.59 -8.49
CA VAL A 328 9.17 10.17 -8.90
C VAL A 328 10.33 9.38 -8.29
N GLY A 329 11.29 10.04 -7.61
CA GLY A 329 12.45 9.38 -6.99
C GLY A 329 12.07 8.32 -5.96
N ILE A 330 10.96 8.52 -5.24
CA ILE A 330 10.43 7.57 -4.24
C ILE A 330 10.07 6.19 -4.83
N LEU A 331 9.85 6.11 -6.14
CA LEU A 331 9.49 4.88 -6.85
C LEU A 331 10.66 3.90 -7.00
N ARG A 332 11.91 4.37 -6.95
CA ARG A 332 13.11 3.54 -7.15
C ARG A 332 13.37 2.57 -5.99
N VAL A 333 12.96 2.95 -4.78
CA VAL A 333 13.19 2.20 -3.53
C VAL A 333 11.97 1.39 -3.09
N LYS A 334 11.06 1.10 -4.02
CA LYS A 334 9.87 0.27 -3.80
C LYS A 334 10.21 -1.21 -4.04
N GLU A 335 9.18 -2.02 -4.16
CA GLU A 335 9.26 -3.48 -4.38
C GLU A 335 10.18 -3.81 -5.57
N SER A 336 10.08 -3.04 -6.65
CA SER A 336 11.07 -2.94 -7.74
C SER A 336 11.53 -1.49 -7.92
N ASP A 337 12.43 -1.22 -8.88
CA ASP A 337 12.57 0.14 -9.41
C ASP A 337 11.34 0.42 -10.30
N ARG A 338 10.29 0.97 -9.68
CA ARG A 338 9.02 1.25 -10.36
C ARG A 338 9.12 2.39 -11.36
N LEU A 339 10.07 3.31 -11.18
CA LEU A 339 10.28 4.36 -12.17
C LEU A 339 10.76 3.73 -13.47
N GLU A 340 11.77 2.86 -13.39
CA GLU A 340 12.23 2.09 -14.54
C GLU A 340 11.11 1.24 -15.16
N GLY A 341 10.30 0.59 -14.32
CA GLY A 341 9.11 -0.15 -14.77
C GLY A 341 8.12 0.72 -15.55
N ILE A 342 7.86 1.96 -15.11
CA ILE A 342 7.00 2.92 -15.82
C ILE A 342 7.62 3.32 -17.16
N LEU A 343 8.93 3.62 -17.20
CA LEU A 343 9.62 3.97 -18.45
C LEU A 343 9.47 2.85 -19.48
N THR A 344 9.75 1.61 -19.06
CA THR A 344 9.57 0.41 -19.91
C THR A 344 8.12 0.26 -20.37
N LEU A 345 7.14 0.46 -19.48
CA LEU A 345 5.72 0.34 -19.82
C LEU A 345 5.29 1.35 -20.89
N VAL A 346 5.72 2.61 -20.76
CA VAL A 346 5.40 3.67 -21.72
C VAL A 346 6.03 3.37 -23.08
N GLU A 347 7.30 2.97 -23.10
CA GLU A 347 8.00 2.61 -24.34
C GLU A 347 7.38 1.38 -25.02
N ALA A 348 6.98 0.37 -24.26
CA ALA A 348 6.39 -0.87 -24.77
C ALA A 348 5.08 -0.62 -25.54
N VAL A 349 4.34 0.44 -25.21
CA VAL A 349 3.14 0.87 -25.96
C VAL A 349 3.42 1.96 -27.00
N GLY A 350 4.70 2.27 -27.26
CA GLY A 350 5.13 3.25 -28.26
C GLY A 350 5.06 4.71 -27.80
N GLY A 351 4.82 4.95 -26.51
CA GLY A 351 4.89 6.28 -25.91
C GLY A 351 6.34 6.74 -25.74
N LYS A 352 6.52 8.00 -25.32
CA LYS A 352 7.84 8.57 -25.01
C LYS A 352 7.85 9.20 -23.64
N THR A 353 8.99 9.16 -22.97
CA THR A 353 9.18 9.78 -21.66
C THR A 353 10.33 10.77 -21.69
N VAL A 354 10.19 11.87 -20.95
CA VAL A 354 11.27 12.82 -20.66
C VAL A 354 11.39 12.92 -19.15
N LEU A 355 12.54 12.49 -18.59
CA LEU A 355 12.82 12.55 -17.15
C LEU A 355 13.84 13.66 -16.88
N GLU A 356 13.39 14.72 -16.21
CA GLU A 356 14.20 15.87 -15.81
C GLU A 356 14.19 15.98 -14.28
N GLY A 357 15.29 15.59 -13.64
CA GLY A 357 15.36 15.49 -12.18
C GLY A 357 14.32 14.50 -11.64
N GLU A 358 13.40 14.98 -10.81
CA GLU A 358 12.27 14.20 -10.28
C GLU A 358 10.94 14.44 -11.03
N THR A 359 10.99 15.03 -12.22
CA THR A 359 9.82 15.27 -13.07
C THR A 359 9.84 14.37 -14.28
N LEU A 360 8.85 13.49 -14.40
CA LEU A 360 8.63 12.62 -15.54
C LEU A 360 7.49 13.16 -16.38
N THR A 361 7.78 13.55 -17.63
CA THR A 361 6.76 13.85 -18.63
C THR A 361 6.51 12.62 -19.49
N ILE A 362 5.25 12.23 -19.63
CA ILE A 362 4.80 11.10 -20.46
C ILE A 362 4.08 11.66 -21.67
N HIS A 363 4.55 11.30 -22.86
CA HIS A 363 3.92 11.56 -24.14
C HIS A 363 3.21 10.29 -24.61
N PRO A 364 1.86 10.32 -24.76
CA PRO A 364 1.12 9.15 -25.24
C PRO A 364 1.56 8.77 -26.67
N PRO A 365 1.51 7.46 -27.02
CA PRO A 365 1.74 7.02 -28.40
C PRO A 365 0.71 7.64 -29.36
N PRO A 366 1.11 8.02 -30.59
CA PRO A 366 0.15 8.44 -31.62
C PRO A 366 -0.78 7.29 -32.03
N THR A 367 -0.29 6.05 -31.97
CA THR A 367 -1.07 4.83 -32.17
C THR A 367 -0.45 3.72 -31.33
N PRO A 368 -1.19 3.09 -30.40
CA PRO A 368 -0.67 1.98 -29.62
C PRO A 368 -0.42 0.75 -30.52
N PRO A 369 0.55 -0.11 -30.18
CA PRO A 369 0.78 -1.34 -30.92
C PRO A 369 -0.39 -2.30 -30.76
N ARG A 370 -0.47 -3.32 -31.62
CA ARG A 370 -1.45 -4.41 -31.45
C ARG A 370 -1.11 -5.32 -30.26
N HIS A 371 0.17 -5.39 -29.90
CA HIS A 371 0.70 -6.25 -28.87
C HIS A 371 1.91 -5.60 -28.19
N PHE A 372 2.05 -5.82 -26.89
CA PHE A 372 3.25 -5.46 -26.13
C PHE A 372 3.54 -6.52 -25.05
N ALA A 373 4.78 -6.53 -24.56
CA ALA A 373 5.21 -7.46 -23.53
C ALA A 373 5.78 -6.70 -22.33
N MET A 374 5.54 -7.23 -21.13
CA MET A 374 6.04 -6.67 -19.88
C MET A 374 6.54 -7.79 -18.95
N ASP A 375 7.51 -7.45 -18.12
CA ASP A 375 7.93 -8.25 -16.97
C ASP A 375 7.44 -7.53 -15.71
N SER A 376 6.76 -8.24 -14.80
CA SER A 376 6.27 -7.65 -13.55
C SER A 376 7.42 -7.27 -12.60
N ARG A 377 8.61 -7.85 -12.78
CA ARG A 377 9.80 -7.71 -11.92
C ARG A 377 9.50 -8.09 -10.47
N GLY A 378 8.54 -9.00 -10.26
CA GLY A 378 8.02 -9.37 -8.95
C GLY A 378 7.18 -8.27 -8.27
N ASP A 379 6.81 -7.20 -8.98
CA ASP A 379 6.04 -6.07 -8.45
C ASP A 379 4.58 -6.13 -8.90
N HIS A 380 3.71 -6.38 -7.93
CA HIS A 380 2.27 -6.48 -8.13
C HIS A 380 1.65 -5.28 -8.84
N ARG A 381 2.16 -4.06 -8.63
CA ARG A 381 1.62 -2.86 -9.26
C ARG A 381 2.01 -2.82 -10.72
N MET A 382 3.22 -3.26 -11.07
CA MET A 382 3.67 -3.36 -12.46
C MET A 382 2.91 -4.43 -13.24
N ALA A 383 2.55 -5.55 -12.61
CA ALA A 383 1.66 -6.55 -13.21
C ALA A 383 0.25 -5.98 -13.48
N MET A 384 -0.43 -5.46 -12.45
CA MET A 384 -1.80 -4.96 -12.57
C MET A 384 -1.91 -3.77 -13.51
N VAL A 385 -0.94 -2.86 -13.48
CA VAL A 385 -0.94 -1.68 -14.35
C VAL A 385 -0.71 -2.04 -15.82
N SER A 386 0.13 -3.04 -16.11
CA SER A 386 0.36 -3.51 -17.48
C SER A 386 -0.93 -4.10 -18.06
N ALA A 387 -1.64 -4.92 -17.29
CA ALA A 387 -2.92 -5.48 -17.69
C ALA A 387 -4.03 -4.42 -17.82
N THR A 388 -4.03 -3.43 -16.93
CA THR A 388 -4.93 -2.27 -17.03
C THR A 388 -4.65 -1.50 -18.33
N LEU A 389 -3.39 -1.21 -18.66
CA LEU A 389 -3.01 -0.54 -19.90
C LEU A 389 -3.37 -1.34 -21.15
N SER A 390 -3.28 -2.68 -21.10
CA SER A 390 -3.76 -3.55 -22.18
C SER A 390 -5.24 -3.31 -22.47
N ALA A 391 -6.09 -3.31 -21.44
CA ALA A 391 -7.51 -3.03 -21.60
C ALA A 391 -7.79 -1.60 -22.11
N LEU A 392 -7.08 -0.60 -21.56
CA LEU A 392 -7.24 0.81 -21.94
C LEU A 392 -6.86 1.06 -23.40
N SER A 393 -5.68 0.57 -23.82
CA SER A 393 -5.14 0.78 -25.18
C SER A 393 -5.77 -0.13 -26.23
N GLY A 394 -6.36 -1.26 -25.82
CA GLY A 394 -6.81 -2.32 -26.71
C GLY A 394 -5.69 -3.22 -27.24
N ALA A 395 -4.43 -3.02 -26.79
CA ALA A 395 -3.29 -3.83 -27.18
C ALA A 395 -3.24 -5.12 -26.34
N ALA A 396 -3.00 -6.27 -26.97
CA ALA A 396 -2.80 -7.53 -26.26
C ALA A 396 -1.49 -7.51 -25.45
N LEU A 397 -1.48 -8.08 -24.24
CA LEU A 397 -0.31 -8.11 -23.36
C LEU A 397 0.23 -9.54 -23.22
N THR A 398 1.56 -9.69 -23.25
CA THR A 398 2.27 -10.85 -22.69
C THR A 398 2.96 -10.40 -21.40
N LEU A 399 2.53 -10.92 -20.26
CA LEU A 399 3.08 -10.57 -18.95
C LEU A 399 3.86 -11.75 -18.37
N THR A 400 5.11 -11.50 -17.97
CA THR A 400 5.90 -12.44 -17.17
C THR A 400 5.74 -12.15 -15.68
N GLY A 401 5.58 -13.18 -14.86
CA GLY A 401 5.41 -13.10 -13.40
C GLY A 401 4.07 -12.50 -12.93
N PRO A 402 2.90 -12.94 -13.45
CA PRO A 402 1.57 -12.47 -13.06
C PRO A 402 1.18 -12.80 -11.61
N GLU A 403 1.81 -13.79 -10.97
CA GLU A 403 1.45 -14.27 -9.63
C GLU A 403 1.71 -13.25 -8.52
N CYS A 404 2.56 -12.24 -8.75
CA CYS A 404 2.91 -11.25 -7.75
C CYS A 404 1.70 -10.42 -7.27
N VAL A 405 0.59 -10.38 -8.04
CA VAL A 405 -0.64 -9.67 -7.65
C VAL A 405 -1.22 -10.13 -6.32
N GLU A 406 -0.97 -11.38 -5.91
CA GLU A 406 -1.42 -11.94 -4.62
C GLU A 406 -1.00 -11.11 -3.40
N LYS A 407 0.06 -10.31 -3.54
CA LYS A 407 0.53 -9.40 -2.50
C LYS A 407 -0.55 -8.42 -2.03
N SER A 408 -1.32 -7.84 -2.96
CA SER A 408 -2.36 -6.85 -2.64
C SER A 408 -3.73 -7.16 -3.19
N PHE A 409 -3.83 -7.89 -4.31
CA PHE A 409 -5.09 -8.16 -4.97
C PHE A 409 -5.10 -9.55 -5.61
N PRO A 410 -5.22 -10.63 -4.81
CA PRO A 410 -5.27 -12.00 -5.32
C PRO A 410 -6.34 -12.23 -6.39
N GLY A 411 -7.49 -11.55 -6.28
CA GLY A 411 -8.60 -11.65 -7.22
C GLY A 411 -8.49 -10.79 -8.49
N PHE A 412 -7.36 -10.11 -8.74
CA PHE A 412 -7.25 -9.14 -9.84
C PHE A 412 -7.57 -9.76 -11.22
N TRP A 413 -6.97 -10.91 -11.52
CA TRP A 413 -7.16 -11.59 -12.81
C TRP A 413 -8.62 -11.99 -13.04
N GLN A 414 -9.31 -12.45 -11.99
CA GLN A 414 -10.74 -12.77 -12.07
C GLN A 414 -11.60 -11.53 -12.33
N GLN A 415 -11.25 -10.37 -11.74
CA GLN A 415 -11.94 -9.12 -12.05
C GLN A 415 -11.70 -8.67 -13.49
N LEU A 416 -10.49 -8.87 -14.02
CA LEU A 416 -10.19 -8.58 -15.42
C LEU A 416 -10.99 -9.50 -16.37
N GLU A 417 -11.06 -10.81 -16.10
CA GLU A 417 -11.89 -11.74 -16.88
C GLU A 417 -13.38 -11.38 -16.85
N ARG A 418 -13.89 -10.87 -15.72
CA ARG A 418 -15.29 -10.38 -15.64
C ARG A 418 -15.60 -9.27 -16.63
N THR A 419 -14.60 -8.52 -17.08
CA THR A 419 -14.77 -7.52 -18.14
C THR A 419 -14.84 -8.16 -19.53
N GLY A 420 -14.66 -9.47 -19.68
CA GLY A 420 -14.62 -10.17 -20.99
C GLY A 420 -13.22 -10.30 -21.60
N ALA A 421 -12.18 -9.83 -20.91
CA ALA A 421 -10.80 -10.09 -21.30
C ALA A 421 -10.51 -11.60 -21.28
N ARG A 422 -9.78 -12.11 -22.28
CA ARG A 422 -9.37 -13.52 -22.33
C ARG A 422 -7.95 -13.66 -21.78
N LEU A 423 -7.80 -14.56 -20.80
CA LEU A 423 -6.54 -14.88 -20.15
C LEU A 423 -6.09 -16.30 -20.54
N THR A 424 -4.86 -16.47 -21.01
CA THR A 424 -4.30 -17.79 -21.40
C THR A 424 -2.86 -17.97 -21.01
#